data_AF-A0A9P3U281-F1
#
_entry.id   AF-A0A9P3U281-F1
#
_cell.length_a   1.000
_cell.length_b   1.000
_cell.length_c   1.000
_cell.angle_alpha   90.00
_cell.angle_beta   90.00
_cell.angle_gamma   90.00
#
_symmetry.space_group_name_H-M   'P 1'
#
loop_
_entity.id
_entity.type
_entity.pdbx_description
1 polymer ?
#
loop_
_entity_poly.entity_id
_entity_poly.type
_entity_poly.pdbx_seq_one_letter_code
_entity_poly.pdbx_strand_id
1 'polypeptide(L)'
;MDVNEVEIIDSSYEKGKELTEDQCNMVTLLITGTTVTETARIIGVNRKTIYNWMNKEHVRKEMDRRKQELTNQGNLMILKDLDSYINNIKELASDKSDKRVMLAANQYLINRIYGTPTSTVVQAEDNSVGMGMDATEIEAAIAKIRIRTSKK
;
A
#
# COMPACT_ATOMS: atom_id res chain seq x y z
N MET A 1 42.12 30.60 43.94
CA MET A 1 40.98 30.61 43.01
C MET A 1 41.00 29.27 42.33
N ASP A 2 40.15 28.35 42.79
CA ASP A 2 40.00 27.04 42.16
C ASP A 2 39.31 27.23 40.81
N VAL A 3 40.01 26.83 39.75
CA VAL A 3 39.41 26.69 38.44
C VAL A 3 38.77 25.30 38.45
N ASN A 4 37.48 25.25 38.79
CA ASN A 4 36.70 24.03 38.62
C ASN A 4 36.76 23.63 37.15
N GLU A 5 37.39 22.49 36.90
CA GLU A 5 37.40 21.81 35.62
C GLU A 5 35.95 21.41 35.31
N VAL A 6 35.31 22.15 34.41
CA VAL A 6 33.97 21.81 33.93
C VAL A 6 34.16 20.68 32.92
N GLU A 7 34.04 19.44 33.39
CA GLU A 7 33.82 18.29 32.51
C GLU A 7 32.49 18.49 31.78
N ILE A 8 32.57 18.87 30.50
CA ILE A 8 31.42 18.78 29.60
C ILE A 8 31.22 17.28 29.33
N ILE A 9 30.44 16.63 30.19
CA ILE A 9 29.87 15.32 29.88
C ILE A 9 28.78 15.58 28.86
N ASP A 10 29.14 15.55 27.57
CA ASP A 10 28.15 15.45 26.51
C ASP A 10 27.50 14.06 26.57
N SER A 11 26.49 13.95 27.44
CA SER A 11 25.66 12.76 27.66
C SER A 11 24.84 12.34 26.43
N SER A 12 25.02 12.98 25.27
CA SER A 12 24.20 12.74 24.07
C SER A 12 24.89 11.98 22.94
N TYR A 13 26.20 11.70 23.03
CA TYR A 13 26.91 10.91 22.02
C TYR A 13 27.20 9.47 22.47
N GLU A 14 26.15 8.67 22.66
CA GLU A 14 26.30 7.23 22.44
C GLU A 14 26.48 7.01 20.94
N LYS A 15 27.73 6.87 20.51
CA LYS A 15 28.10 6.40 19.17
C LYS A 15 27.26 5.14 18.88
N GLY A 16 26.23 5.28 18.03
CA GLY A 16 25.30 4.20 17.73
C GLY A 16 26.10 2.97 17.34
N LYS A 17 25.93 1.86 18.07
CA LYS A 17 26.72 0.62 17.86
C LYS A 17 26.81 0.31 16.36
N GLU A 18 28.02 0.45 15.82
CA GLU A 18 28.32 0.12 14.43
C GLU A 18 28.08 -1.38 14.20
N LEU A 19 27.52 -1.72 13.03
CA LEU A 19 27.38 -3.13 12.64
C LEU A 19 28.76 -3.75 12.45
N THR A 20 28.93 -4.98 12.91
CA THR A 20 30.11 -5.78 12.55
C THR A 20 30.05 -6.18 11.07
N GLU A 21 31.19 -6.57 10.51
CA GLU A 21 31.28 -7.06 9.13
C GLU A 21 30.32 -8.24 8.87
N ASP A 22 30.30 -9.23 9.78
CA ASP A 22 29.37 -10.36 9.68
C ASP A 22 27.90 -9.93 9.74
N GLN A 23 27.57 -8.93 10.56
CA GLN A 23 26.21 -8.39 10.61
C GLN A 23 25.87 -7.66 9.31
N CYS A 24 26.81 -6.91 8.73
CA CYS A 24 26.64 -6.28 7.41
C CYS A 24 26.41 -7.32 6.31
N ASN A 25 27.19 -8.41 6.30
CA ASN A 25 27.06 -9.50 5.34
C ASN A 25 25.73 -10.24 5.51
N MET A 26 25.33 -10.53 6.76
CA MET A 26 24.02 -11.07 7.07
C MET A 26 22.89 -10.18 6.55
N VAL A 27 22.95 -8.87 6.81
CA VAL A 27 21.92 -7.93 6.35
C VAL A 27 21.79 -8.02 4.84
N THR A 28 22.90 -7.94 4.10
CA THR A 28 22.91 -8.05 2.63
C THR A 28 22.26 -9.35 2.17
N LEU A 29 22.70 -10.50 2.68
CA LEU A 29 22.17 -11.81 2.27
C LEU A 29 20.65 -11.91 2.51
N LEU A 30 20.20 -11.49 3.69
CA LEU A 30 18.78 -11.57 4.05
C LEU A 30 17.91 -10.64 3.21
N ILE A 31 18.34 -9.40 2.94
CA ILE A 31 17.55 -8.47 2.10
C ILE A 31 17.51 -8.90 0.63
N THR A 32 18.52 -9.64 0.16
CA THR A 32 18.55 -10.24 -1.19
C THR A 32 17.78 -11.56 -1.29
N GLY A 33 17.15 -12.03 -0.21
CA GLY A 33 16.26 -13.20 -0.22
C GLY A 33 16.91 -14.52 0.20
N THR A 34 18.16 -14.51 0.70
CA THR A 34 18.77 -15.69 1.26
C THR A 34 18.09 -16.09 2.58
N THR A 35 17.90 -17.40 2.81
CA THR A 35 17.28 -17.88 4.06
C THR A 35 18.22 -17.70 5.26
N VAL A 36 17.68 -17.65 6.48
CA VAL A 36 18.49 -17.61 7.71
C VAL A 36 19.43 -18.81 7.82
N THR A 37 18.98 -20.00 7.41
CA THR A 37 19.80 -21.22 7.43
C THR A 37 20.99 -21.12 6.49
N GLU A 38 20.77 -20.63 5.27
CA GLU A 38 21.82 -20.46 4.28
C GLU A 38 22.79 -19.35 4.70
N THR A 39 22.25 -18.22 5.17
CA THR A 39 23.05 -17.08 5.66
C THR A 39 23.98 -17.50 6.79
N ALA A 40 23.48 -18.29 7.75
CA ALA A 40 24.29 -18.84 8.83
C ALA A 40 25.44 -19.72 8.33
N ARG A 41 25.18 -20.54 7.28
CA ARG A 41 26.21 -21.37 6.65
C ARG A 41 27.26 -20.53 5.93
N ILE A 42 26.84 -19.54 5.13
CA ILE A 42 27.74 -18.67 4.35
C ILE A 42 28.67 -17.88 5.29
N ILE A 43 28.15 -17.35 6.39
CA ILE A 43 28.91 -16.56 7.36
C ILE A 43 29.72 -17.45 8.32
N GLY A 44 29.35 -18.72 8.48
CA GLY A 44 30.03 -19.65 9.38
C GLY A 44 29.61 -19.53 10.86
N VAL A 45 28.36 -19.13 11.13
CA VAL A 45 27.80 -18.98 12.48
C VAL A 45 26.60 -19.89 12.72
N ASN A 46 26.20 -20.04 13.98
CA ASN A 46 24.97 -20.75 14.32
C ASN A 46 23.74 -19.94 13.86
N ARG A 47 22.68 -20.62 13.39
CA ARG A 47 21.37 -20.00 13.08
C ARG A 47 20.83 -19.14 14.21
N LYS A 48 21.01 -19.56 15.47
CA LYS A 48 20.61 -18.79 16.65
C LYS A 48 21.31 -17.43 16.71
N THR A 49 22.57 -17.36 16.29
CA THR A 49 23.33 -16.10 16.22
C THR A 49 22.69 -15.12 15.24
N ILE A 50 22.27 -15.59 14.06
CA ILE A 50 21.57 -14.76 13.07
C ILE A 50 20.27 -14.19 13.66
N TYR A 51 19.43 -15.03 14.27
CA TYR A 51 18.19 -14.56 14.93
C TYR A 51 18.47 -13.55 16.04
N ASN A 52 19.51 -13.79 16.85
CA ASN A 52 19.92 -12.86 17.90
C ASN A 52 20.37 -11.51 17.31
N TRP A 53 21.08 -11.51 16.18
CA TRP A 53 21.49 -10.28 15.50
C TRP A 53 20.30 -9.52 14.91
N MET A 54 19.36 -10.21 14.28
CA MET A 54 18.14 -9.59 13.72
C MET A 54 17.30 -8.87 14.78
N ASN A 55 17.34 -9.35 16.03
CA ASN A 55 16.62 -8.74 17.14
C ASN A 55 17.32 -7.50 17.73
N LYS A 56 18.56 -7.21 17.34
CA LYS A 56 19.29 -6.02 17.80
C LYS A 56 18.77 -4.78 17.06
N GLU A 57 18.50 -3.72 17.81
CA GLU A 57 17.89 -2.50 17.25
C GLU A 57 18.68 -1.88 16.10
N HIS A 58 20.00 -1.76 16.23
CA HIS A 58 20.86 -1.18 15.18
C HIS A 58 20.86 -2.04 13.91
N VAL A 59 20.84 -3.38 14.04
CA VAL A 59 20.73 -4.28 12.88
C VAL A 59 19.38 -4.14 12.20
N ARG A 60 18.28 -4.10 12.98
CA ARG A 60 16.94 -3.90 12.42
C ARG A 60 16.83 -2.58 11.66
N LYS A 61 17.32 -1.48 12.26
CA LYS A 61 17.36 -0.15 11.62
C LYS A 61 18.12 -0.19 10.30
N GLU A 62 19.26 -0.87 10.25
CA GLU A 62 20.05 -1.00 9.01
C GLU A 62 19.36 -1.88 7.96
N MET A 63 18.71 -2.98 8.36
CA MET A 63 17.91 -3.79 7.46
C MET A 63 16.79 -2.98 6.82
N ASP A 64 16.07 -2.19 7.61
CA ASP A 64 14.96 -1.35 7.12
C ASP A 64 15.47 -0.24 6.20
N ARG A 65 16.59 0.42 6.57
CA ARG A 65 17.25 1.43 5.72
C ARG A 65 17.62 0.85 4.35
N ARG A 66 18.32 -0.30 4.31
CA ARG A 66 18.73 -0.91 3.04
C ARG A 66 17.56 -1.42 2.21
N LYS A 67 16.50 -1.93 2.83
CA LYS A 67 15.26 -2.30 2.12
C LYS A 67 14.64 -1.07 1.46
N GLN A 68 14.55 0.05 2.19
CA GLN A 68 14.01 1.29 1.65
C GLN A 68 14.86 1.81 0.49
N GLU A 69 16.19 1.73 0.60
CA GLU A 69 17.10 2.09 -0.49
C GLU A 69 16.89 1.23 -1.73
N LEU A 70 16.75 -0.09 -1.57
CA LEU A 70 16.45 -0.99 -2.69
C LEU A 70 15.09 -0.66 -3.33
N THR A 71 14.06 -0.38 -2.53
CA THR A 71 12.75 0.05 -3.05
C THR A 71 12.88 1.37 -3.82
N ASN A 72 13.59 2.35 -3.28
CA ASN A 72 13.81 3.64 -3.94
C ASN A 72 14.58 3.46 -5.26
N GLN A 73 15.62 2.64 -5.28
CA GLN A 73 16.38 2.32 -6.49
C GLN A 73 15.49 1.64 -7.54
N GLY A 74 14.69 0.65 -7.15
CA GLY A 74 13.74 -0.02 -8.05
C GLY A 74 12.71 0.95 -8.64
N ASN A 75 12.17 1.84 -7.81
CA ASN A 75 11.24 2.87 -8.28
C ASN A 75 11.89 3.84 -9.27
N LEU A 76 13.16 4.21 -9.06
CA LEU A 76 13.91 5.05 -10.00
C LEU A 76 14.16 4.35 -11.33
N MET A 77 14.42 3.03 -11.32
CA MET A 77 14.54 2.24 -12.56
C MET A 77 13.23 2.24 -13.35
N ILE A 78 12.10 1.98 -12.68
CA ILE A 78 10.77 2.03 -13.31
C ILE A 78 10.47 3.43 -13.85
N LEU A 79 10.79 4.48 -13.09
CA LEU A 79 10.56 5.86 -13.50
C LEU A 79 11.40 6.24 -14.74
N LYS A 80 12.66 5.78 -14.80
CA LYS A 80 13.54 6.01 -15.94
C LYS A 80 12.97 5.40 -17.23
N ASP A 81 12.34 4.24 -17.13
CA ASP A 81 11.79 3.51 -18.27
C ASP A 81 10.32 3.83 -18.55
N LEU A 82 9.72 4.76 -17.80
CA LEU A 82 8.29 5.07 -17.87
C LEU A 82 7.84 5.47 -19.28
N ASP A 83 8.64 6.24 -20.01
CA ASP A 83 8.33 6.64 -21.39
C ASP A 83 8.23 5.42 -22.34
N SER A 84 9.12 4.44 -22.19
CA SER A 84 9.05 3.18 -22.95
C SER A 84 7.78 2.41 -22.62
N TYR A 85 7.39 2.32 -21.34
CA TYR A 85 6.15 1.65 -20.96
C TYR A 85 4.92 2.36 -21.53
N ILE A 86 4.91 3.70 -21.55
CA ILE A 86 3.85 4.49 -22.18
C ILE A 86 3.80 4.22 -23.69
N ASN A 87 4.95 4.19 -24.37
CA ASN A 87 5.00 3.92 -25.80
C ASN A 87 4.51 2.51 -26.15
N ASN A 88 4.86 1.50 -25.36
CA ASN A 88 4.33 0.14 -25.52
C ASN A 88 2.80 0.10 -25.39
N ILE A 89 2.23 0.83 -24.42
CA ILE A 89 0.76 0.91 -24.27
C ILE A 89 0.13 1.62 -25.47
N LYS A 90 0.77 2.67 -26.01
CA LYS A 90 0.30 3.38 -27.23
C LYS A 90 0.33 2.47 -28.46
N GLU A 91 1.34 1.61 -28.59
CA GLU A 91 1.40 0.61 -29.65
C GLU A 91 0.24 -0.38 -29.53
N LEU A 92 -0.01 -0.93 -28.34
CA LEU A 92 -1.15 -1.81 -28.09
C LEU A 92 -2.50 -1.12 -28.35
N ALA A 93 -2.62 0.16 -28.01
CA ALA A 93 -3.81 0.96 -28.26
C ALA A 93 -4.04 1.25 -29.76
N SER A 94 -3.02 1.07 -30.60
CA SER A 94 -3.08 1.31 -32.05
C SER A 94 -3.11 0.01 -32.87
N ASP A 95 -2.87 -1.14 -32.24
CA ASP A 95 -2.90 -2.44 -32.89
C ASP A 95 -4.34 -2.93 -33.13
N LYS A 96 -4.68 -3.12 -34.40
CA LYS A 96 -6.02 -3.56 -34.82
C LYS A 96 -6.18 -5.08 -34.82
N SER A 97 -5.11 -5.84 -34.56
CA SER A 97 -5.10 -7.30 -34.59
C SER A 97 -5.91 -7.92 -33.45
N ASP A 98 -5.80 -7.35 -32.24
CA ASP A 98 -6.55 -7.76 -31.05
C ASP A 98 -7.39 -6.60 -30.51
N LYS A 99 -8.67 -6.61 -30.87
CA LYS A 99 -9.64 -5.59 -30.45
C LYS A 99 -9.85 -5.52 -28.94
N ARG A 100 -9.66 -6.63 -28.21
CA ARG A 100 -9.84 -6.66 -26.75
C ARG A 100 -8.67 -5.98 -26.07
N VAL A 101 -7.44 -6.30 -26.49
CA VAL A 101 -6.22 -5.64 -25.99
C VAL A 101 -6.23 -4.15 -26.36
N MET A 102 -6.58 -3.81 -27.59
CA MET A 102 -6.72 -2.42 -28.05
C MET A 102 -7.73 -1.64 -27.21
N LEU A 103 -8.91 -2.21 -26.95
CA LEU A 103 -9.93 -1.60 -26.09
C LEU A 103 -9.41 -1.39 -24.66
N ALA A 104 -8.75 -2.40 -24.08
CA ALA A 104 -8.21 -2.32 -22.73
C ALA A 104 -7.11 -1.25 -22.60
N ALA A 105 -6.20 -1.17 -23.57
CA ALA A 105 -5.14 -0.15 -23.60
C ALA A 105 -5.71 1.26 -23.75
N ASN A 106 -6.66 1.46 -24.68
CA ASN A 106 -7.34 2.75 -24.83
C ASN A 106 -8.12 3.15 -23.57
N GLN A 107 -8.84 2.20 -22.95
CA GLN A 107 -9.56 2.45 -21.70
C GLN A 107 -8.61 2.85 -20.57
N TYR A 108 -7.46 2.17 -20.44
CA TYR A 108 -6.44 2.51 -19.45
C TYR A 108 -5.92 3.95 -19.63
N LEU A 109 -5.58 4.34 -20.85
CA LEU A 109 -5.09 5.68 -21.16
C LEU A 109 -6.15 6.76 -20.88
N ILE A 110 -7.41 6.53 -21.26
CA ILE A 110 -8.52 7.44 -20.98
C ILE A 110 -8.75 7.58 -19.47
N ASN A 111 -8.79 6.46 -18.74
CA ASN A 111 -9.01 6.46 -17.29
C ASN A 111 -7.86 7.15 -16.53
N ARG A 112 -6.65 7.20 -17.10
CA ARG A 112 -5.53 7.94 -16.47
C ARG A 112 -5.75 9.46 -16.47
N ILE A 113 -6.53 9.98 -17.42
CA ILE A 113 -6.86 11.40 -17.54
C ILE A 113 -8.15 11.74 -16.81
N TYR A 114 -9.20 10.95 -17.01
CA TYR A 114 -10.54 11.26 -16.52
C TYR A 114 -10.95 10.50 -15.25
N GLY A 115 -10.08 9.64 -14.74
CA GLY A 115 -10.42 8.68 -13.70
C GLY A 115 -11.20 7.48 -14.24
N THR A 116 -11.32 6.43 -13.43
CA THR A 116 -12.17 5.27 -13.75
C THR A 116 -13.61 5.61 -13.38
N PRO A 117 -14.58 5.50 -14.31
CA PRO A 117 -15.99 5.63 -13.96
C PRO A 117 -16.37 4.61 -12.89
N THR A 118 -16.74 5.08 -11.70
CA THR A 118 -17.24 4.22 -10.62
C THR A 118 -18.75 4.21 -10.62
N SER A 119 -19.36 3.02 -10.69
CA SER A 119 -20.79 2.87 -10.45
C SER A 119 -21.04 2.89 -8.94
N THR A 120 -20.91 4.06 -8.32
CA THR A 120 -21.36 4.25 -6.94
C THR A 120 -22.87 4.40 -6.96
N VAL A 121 -23.60 3.34 -6.60
CA VAL A 121 -24.99 3.47 -6.17
C VAL A 121 -24.96 4.22 -4.84
N VAL A 122 -25.22 5.52 -4.88
CA VAL A 122 -25.47 6.30 -3.67
C VAL A 122 -26.82 5.84 -3.15
N GLN A 123 -26.82 4.88 -2.23
CA GLN A 123 -28.00 4.67 -1.39
C GLN A 123 -28.13 5.93 -0.53
N ALA A 124 -29.14 6.75 -0.81
CA ALA A 124 -29.56 7.74 0.15
C ALA A 124 -29.99 6.96 1.41
N GLU A 125 -29.34 7.22 2.54
CA GLU A 125 -29.86 6.79 3.83
C GLU A 125 -31.17 7.55 4.05
N ASP A 126 -32.28 6.89 3.75
CA ASP A 126 -33.62 7.37 4.04
C ASP A 126 -33.81 7.33 5.56
N ASN A 127 -33.41 8.40 6.25
CA ASN A 127 -33.66 8.62 7.68
C ASN A 127 -35.11 9.08 7.93
N SER A 128 -36.07 8.65 7.12
CA SER A 128 -37.48 8.76 7.51
C SER A 128 -37.72 7.77 8.65
N VAL A 129 -37.84 8.31 9.87
CA VAL A 129 -38.45 7.60 10.99
C VAL A 129 -39.82 7.15 10.49
N GLY A 130 -39.95 5.84 10.24
CA GLY A 130 -41.20 5.23 9.84
C GLY A 130 -42.26 5.52 10.90
N MET A 131 -43.05 6.57 10.69
CA MET A 131 -44.37 6.65 11.31
C MET A 131 -45.16 5.54 10.63
N GLY A 132 -45.24 4.38 11.30
CA GLY A 132 -46.04 3.27 10.84
C GLY A 132 -47.45 3.77 10.58
N MET A 133 -47.80 3.94 9.31
CA MET A 133 -49.19 4.09 8.91
C MET A 133 -49.85 2.76 9.25
N ASP A 134 -50.70 2.79 10.27
CA ASP A 134 -51.52 1.65 10.66
C ASP A 134 -52.24 1.14 9.40
N ALA A 135 -52.24 -0.18 9.19
CA ALA A 135 -52.75 -0.80 7.96
C ALA A 135 -54.21 -0.36 7.66
N THR A 136 -54.93 0.06 8.71
CA THR A 136 -56.26 0.65 8.66
C THR A 136 -56.36 1.92 7.81
N GLU A 137 -55.32 2.77 7.75
CA GLU A 137 -55.31 4.00 6.95
C GLU A 137 -55.14 3.72 5.45
N ILE A 138 -54.32 2.72 5.11
CA ILE A 138 -54.12 2.28 3.72
C ILE A 138 -55.41 1.65 3.19
N GLU A 139 -56.07 0.80 3.99
CA GLU A 139 -57.35 0.21 3.63
C GLU A 139 -58.46 1.26 3.44
N ALA A 140 -58.51 2.26 4.34
CA ALA A 140 -59.46 3.38 4.21
C ALA A 140 -59.20 4.23 2.95
N ALA A 141 -57.94 4.44 2.57
CA ALA A 141 -57.57 5.15 1.36
C ALA A 141 -57.98 4.38 0.09
N ILE A 142 -57.77 3.05 0.06
CA ILE A 142 -58.16 2.19 -1.06
C ILE A 142 -59.70 2.14 -1.22
N ALA A 143 -60.44 2.06 -0.11
CA ALA A 143 -61.91 2.05 -0.14
C ALA A 143 -62.51 3.34 -0.77
N LYS A 144 -61.94 4.52 -0.45
CA LYS A 144 -62.37 5.80 -1.02
C LYS A 144 -62.12 5.89 -2.54
N ILE A 145 -61.05 5.28 -3.03
CA ILE A 145 -60.73 5.24 -4.46
C ILE A 145 -61.74 4.37 -5.21
N ARG A 146 -62.08 3.20 -4.66
CA ARG A 146 -63.02 2.24 -5.27
C ARG A 146 -64.45 2.78 -5.39
N ILE A 147 -64.88 3.62 -4.45
CA ILE A 147 -66.21 4.28 -4.50
C ILE A 147 -66.28 5.32 -5.62
N ARG A 148 -65.17 6.03 -5.91
CA ARG A 148 -65.14 7.06 -6.97
C ARG A 148 -65.17 6.47 -8.38
N THR A 149 -64.63 5.28 -8.58
CA THR A 149 -64.61 4.60 -9.90
C THR A 149 -65.89 3.86 -10.25
N SER A 150 -66.80 3.61 -9.30
CA SER A 150 -68.05 2.85 -9.54
C SER A 150 -69.29 3.72 -9.82
N LYS A 151 -69.18 5.06 -9.88
CA LYS A 151 -70.27 5.90 -10.39
C LYS A 151 -70.14 6.05 -11.91
N LYS A 152 -70.77 5.14 -12.65
CA LYS A 152 -71.26 5.37 -14.00
C LYS A 152 -72.66 4.78 -14.14
#